data_AF-A0A7C8AMP0-F1
#
_entry.id   AF-A0A7C8AMP0-F1
#
_cell.length_a   1.000
_cell.length_b   1.000
_cell.length_c   1.000
_cell.angle_alpha   90.00
_cell.angle_beta   90.00
_cell.angle_gamma   90.00
#
_symmetry.space_group_name_H-M   'P 1'
#
loop_
_entity.id
_entity.type
_entity.pdbx_description
1 polymer ?
#
loop_
_entity_poly.entity_id
_entity_poly.type
_entity_poly.pdbx_seq_one_letter_code
_entity_poly.pdbx_strand_id
1 'polypeptide(L)'
;MDWDKIDGIEHLSWAEPSFIQVLLSRFALRKTTAECVLTVEFAETEKAITQRITRERIQDAIPDFANKAAKYEAVFDKALLERSIGNVIHEDTDFRFRYASGGTLPILLMDGQEFYCLFSRDVLPLGWNIANGGCDSFAELIDPTITIGRELSEELIIIALFGNRDYVYRSAEGRAIERPEFEIAREQWNSFFGRMDFRSLKRFEVDVDWIDGPDRLCATLVSADGFPLLTNPRTRCFVNITASDFSIEVDKIARIPVEGNALLLDGEISNHKILGRPIGLFEVNKTNDKLLSGETEFYPDRLYFFGNPQPEDKDALLNVVFKQHLPRLIKAGIRNEKHLPWLQEQNTRIFNMCPITARMIRRYIGFKDDVLRAQPTTFTLFISHSSKDSAFVDKLCLSLGKAGITHFRSPDSMKPGDDVLETLFRAIGESNKLLVVVSENSLDSWWVRNEVNEAVRLEAERKRAILVPIRIDEYLFRSTRAWARLIGSRQVLDFSNWEDCCLYDKALQLLHDALRT
;
A
#
# COMPACT_ATOMS: atom_id res chain seq x y z
N MET A 1 33.78 9.52 10.78
CA MET A 1 33.03 9.84 12.02
C MET A 1 33.11 8.65 12.98
N ASP A 2 33.09 8.86 14.30
CA ASP A 2 33.04 7.76 15.30
C ASP A 2 31.58 7.50 15.73
N TRP A 3 30.92 6.56 15.06
CA TRP A 3 29.50 6.24 15.24
C TRP A 3 29.19 5.61 16.60
N ASP A 4 30.18 4.99 17.26
CA ASP A 4 30.04 4.35 18.57
C ASP A 4 29.87 5.34 19.73
N LYS A 5 30.15 6.62 19.49
CA LYS A 5 29.98 7.68 20.49
C LYS A 5 28.61 8.33 20.48
N ILE A 6 27.72 7.96 19.54
CA ILE A 6 26.37 8.52 19.46
C ILE A 6 25.41 7.62 20.24
N ASP A 7 24.82 8.17 21.29
CA ASP A 7 23.88 7.45 22.16
C ASP A 7 22.61 7.00 21.42
N GLY A 8 22.23 5.73 21.61
CA GLY A 8 21.16 5.02 20.90
C GLY A 8 21.58 4.38 19.56
N ILE A 9 22.88 4.26 19.29
CA ILE A 9 23.45 3.44 18.21
C ILE A 9 24.11 2.20 18.81
N GLU A 10 23.75 1.03 18.32
CA GLU A 10 24.28 -0.26 18.77
C GLU A 10 24.70 -1.13 17.58
N HIS A 11 25.38 -2.25 17.85
CA HIS A 11 25.56 -3.30 16.84
C HIS A 11 24.23 -3.99 16.59
N LEU A 12 23.94 -4.29 15.32
CA LEU A 12 22.68 -4.89 14.90
C LEU A 12 22.39 -6.22 15.64
N SER A 13 23.40 -7.05 15.87
CA SER A 13 23.28 -8.29 16.68
C SER A 13 22.80 -8.10 18.12
N TRP A 14 22.84 -6.88 18.66
CA TRP A 14 22.40 -6.57 20.02
C TRP A 14 21.02 -5.89 20.08
N ALA A 15 20.37 -5.65 18.93
CA ALA A 15 19.16 -4.85 18.82
C ALA A 15 17.81 -5.56 19.16
N GLU A 16 17.80 -6.76 19.76
CA GLU A 16 16.54 -7.48 20.07
C GLU A 16 15.79 -6.95 21.33
N PRO A 17 14.43 -6.96 21.36
CA PRO A 17 13.43 -6.76 20.31
C PRO A 17 12.95 -5.30 20.39
N SER A 18 13.76 -4.38 19.87
CA SER A 18 13.43 -2.96 19.85
C SER A 18 13.35 -2.47 18.41
N PHE A 19 12.75 -1.31 18.19
CA PHE A 19 12.82 -0.57 16.92
C PHE A 19 14.23 -0.63 16.32
N ILE A 20 14.38 -1.10 15.07
CA ILE A 20 15.67 -1.30 14.40
C ILE A 20 15.74 -0.51 13.10
N GLN A 21 16.79 0.30 12.95
CA GLN A 21 17.13 0.90 11.66
C GLN A 21 18.63 0.80 11.36
N VAL A 22 18.97 0.05 10.32
CA VAL A 22 20.36 -0.25 9.96
C VAL A 22 20.97 0.94 9.22
N LEU A 23 22.16 1.37 9.64
CA LEU A 23 22.92 2.47 9.03
C LEU A 23 23.86 1.94 7.94
N LEU A 24 23.35 1.94 6.71
CA LEU A 24 24.07 1.47 5.53
C LEU A 24 25.03 2.53 5.01
N SER A 25 26.32 2.20 4.97
CA SER A 25 27.32 2.98 4.23
C SER A 25 27.36 2.65 2.75
N ARG A 26 26.77 1.52 2.33
CA ARG A 26 26.79 1.04 0.95
C ARG A 26 25.48 0.41 0.53
N PHE A 27 24.99 0.75 -0.65
CA PHE A 27 23.87 0.08 -1.32
C PHE A 27 23.87 0.44 -2.82
N ALA A 28 23.10 -0.28 -3.63
CA ALA A 28 23.04 -0.04 -5.07
C ALA A 28 21.61 0.05 -5.56
N LEU A 29 21.36 0.98 -6.48
CA LEU A 29 20.11 1.14 -7.20
C LEU A 29 20.37 0.96 -8.69
N ARG A 30 19.86 -0.14 -9.26
CA ARG A 30 20.00 -0.47 -10.68
C ARG A 30 18.67 -0.28 -11.38
N LYS A 31 18.60 0.70 -12.27
CA LYS A 31 17.42 0.98 -13.09
C LYS A 31 17.64 0.58 -14.54
N THR A 32 16.72 -0.21 -15.06
CA THR A 32 16.64 -0.66 -16.45
C THR A 32 15.34 -0.17 -17.07
N THR A 33 15.09 -0.47 -18.35
CA THR A 33 13.78 -0.23 -18.98
C THR A 33 12.65 -1.05 -18.36
N ALA A 34 12.97 -2.18 -17.73
CA ALA A 34 11.98 -3.14 -17.23
C ALA A 34 11.74 -3.03 -15.71
N GLU A 35 12.78 -2.67 -14.94
CA GLU A 35 12.72 -2.66 -13.48
C GLU A 35 13.73 -1.70 -12.87
N CYS A 36 13.41 -1.23 -11.66
CA CYS A 36 14.34 -0.57 -10.75
C CYS A 36 14.60 -1.50 -9.56
N VAL A 37 15.86 -1.83 -9.27
CA VAL A 37 16.23 -2.79 -8.22
C VAL A 37 17.12 -2.10 -7.19
N LEU A 38 16.63 -2.00 -5.95
CA LEU A 38 17.43 -1.65 -4.79
C LEU A 38 18.07 -2.92 -4.22
N THR A 39 19.39 -2.93 -4.11
CA THR A 39 20.16 -3.99 -3.46
C THR A 39 20.79 -3.45 -2.18
N VAL A 40 20.44 -4.06 -1.06
CA VAL A 40 21.01 -3.76 0.25
C VAL A 40 21.62 -5.03 0.83
N GLU A 41 22.82 -4.90 1.36
CA GLU A 41 23.53 -5.97 2.06
C GLU A 41 24.06 -5.37 3.37
N PHE A 42 23.83 -6.07 4.48
CA PHE A 42 24.27 -5.62 5.78
C PHE A 42 24.70 -6.81 6.64
N ALA A 43 25.75 -6.60 7.44
CA ALA A 43 26.24 -7.60 8.38
C ALA A 43 25.56 -7.45 9.75
N GLU A 44 25.56 -8.53 10.55
CA GLU A 44 25.12 -8.48 11.96
C GLU A 44 25.94 -7.49 12.82
N THR A 45 27.11 -7.10 12.34
CA THR A 45 27.99 -6.10 12.96
C THR A 45 27.70 -4.67 12.51
N GLU A 46 26.78 -4.44 11.56
CA GLU A 46 26.43 -3.09 11.15
C GLU A 46 25.84 -2.28 12.30
N LYS A 47 25.99 -0.95 12.21
CA LYS A 47 25.43 -0.03 13.20
C LYS A 47 23.93 0.10 12.97
N ALA A 48 23.15 0.06 14.04
CA ALA A 48 21.71 0.23 14.00
C ALA A 48 21.25 1.26 15.03
N ILE A 49 20.22 2.02 14.68
CA ILE A 49 19.51 2.89 15.61
C ILE A 49 18.49 2.05 16.36
N THR A 50 18.50 2.17 17.69
CA THR A 50 17.56 1.47 18.59
C THR A 50 16.56 2.43 19.26
N GLN A 51 16.76 3.75 19.11
CA GLN A 51 15.90 4.77 19.72
C GLN A 51 15.47 5.84 18.71
N ARG A 52 14.18 6.19 18.71
CA ARG A 52 13.60 7.19 17.77
C ARG A 52 14.28 8.57 17.87
N ILE A 53 14.78 8.97 19.04
CA ILE A 53 15.42 10.29 19.26
C ILE A 53 16.81 10.40 18.61
N THR A 54 17.47 9.29 18.32
CA THR A 54 18.85 9.25 17.81
C THR A 54 18.97 9.87 16.40
N ARG A 55 17.86 9.98 15.66
CA ARG A 55 17.82 10.62 14.35
C ARG A 55 18.38 12.04 14.38
N GLU A 56 17.92 12.88 15.31
CA GLU A 56 18.33 14.29 15.40
C GLU A 56 19.83 14.40 15.73
N ARG A 57 20.31 13.52 16.63
CA ARG A 57 21.72 13.46 17.03
C ARG A 57 22.64 13.08 15.86
N ILE A 58 22.20 12.20 14.97
CA ILE A 58 22.96 11.82 13.77
C ILE A 58 23.06 13.00 12.80
N GLN A 59 21.95 13.71 12.56
CA GLN A 59 21.97 14.88 11.67
C GLN A 59 22.95 15.95 12.16
N ASP A 60 22.94 16.25 13.45
CA ASP A 60 23.86 17.21 14.07
C ASP A 60 25.33 16.76 14.03
N ALA A 61 25.57 15.45 14.09
CA ALA A 61 26.93 14.90 14.05
C ALA A 61 27.56 14.96 12.65
N ILE A 62 26.76 14.93 11.57
CA ILE A 62 27.25 14.91 10.19
C ILE A 62 27.71 16.31 9.75
N PRO A 63 29.02 16.51 9.47
CA PRO A 63 29.51 17.80 9.00
C PRO A 63 28.88 18.17 7.65
N ASP A 64 28.37 19.40 7.58
CA ASP A 64 27.73 19.95 6.38
C ASP A 64 26.56 19.10 5.87
N PHE A 65 25.76 18.55 6.80
CA PHE A 65 24.65 17.63 6.50
C PHE A 65 23.74 18.15 5.39
N ALA A 66 23.30 19.40 5.47
CA ALA A 66 22.34 19.98 4.51
C ALA A 66 22.86 19.95 3.06
N ASN A 67 24.12 20.34 2.84
CA ASN A 67 24.70 20.34 1.49
C ASN A 67 24.98 18.92 0.99
N LYS A 68 25.43 18.01 1.86
CA LYS A 68 25.60 16.59 1.51
C LYS A 68 24.27 15.94 1.15
N ALA A 69 23.25 16.14 2.00
CA ALA A 69 21.91 15.64 1.77
C ALA A 69 21.34 16.15 0.44
N ALA A 70 21.46 17.45 0.14
CA ALA A 70 20.99 18.01 -1.13
C ALA A 70 21.66 17.38 -2.37
N LYS A 71 22.96 17.07 -2.30
CA LYS A 71 23.67 16.37 -3.38
C LYS A 71 23.15 14.96 -3.59
N TYR A 72 22.97 14.20 -2.50
CA TYR A 72 22.43 12.84 -2.57
C TYR A 72 20.97 12.82 -3.02
N GLU A 73 20.14 13.75 -2.53
CA GLU A 73 18.74 13.89 -2.92
C GLU A 73 18.62 14.05 -4.44
N ALA A 74 19.40 14.95 -5.05
CA ALA A 74 19.39 15.16 -6.50
C ALA A 74 19.77 13.90 -7.30
N VAL A 75 20.70 13.09 -6.78
CA VAL A 75 21.11 11.82 -7.42
C VAL A 75 19.98 10.80 -7.37
N PHE A 76 19.36 10.62 -6.20
CA PHE A 76 18.32 9.61 -6.02
C PHE A 76 16.97 10.01 -6.63
N ASP A 77 16.62 11.30 -6.61
CA ASP A 77 15.44 11.80 -7.31
C ASP A 77 15.55 11.59 -8.82
N LYS A 78 16.73 11.86 -9.41
CA LYS A 78 16.99 11.54 -10.81
C LYS A 78 16.84 10.04 -11.09
N ALA A 79 17.30 9.19 -10.19
CA ALA A 79 17.21 7.74 -10.38
C ALA A 79 15.79 7.18 -10.18
N LEU A 80 15.03 7.68 -9.21
CA LEU A 80 13.73 7.14 -8.83
C LEU A 80 12.56 7.86 -9.52
N LEU A 81 12.61 9.17 -9.69
CA LEU A 81 11.50 9.97 -10.21
C LEU A 81 11.59 10.20 -11.73
N GLU A 82 12.80 10.33 -12.29
CA GLU A 82 12.96 10.47 -13.74
C GLU A 82 13.00 9.12 -14.45
N ARG A 83 12.63 9.08 -15.74
CA ARG A 83 12.67 7.86 -16.58
C ARG A 83 14.08 7.47 -17.05
N SER A 84 15.11 7.93 -16.36
CA SER A 84 16.50 7.68 -16.74
C SER A 84 16.92 6.23 -16.40
N ILE A 85 17.70 5.61 -17.27
CA ILE A 85 18.33 4.30 -17.05
C ILE A 85 19.70 4.55 -16.45
N GLY A 86 20.10 3.73 -15.46
CA GLY A 86 21.41 3.89 -14.85
C GLY A 86 21.63 2.98 -13.65
N ASN A 87 22.86 2.97 -13.17
CA ASN A 87 23.24 2.32 -11.93
C ASN A 87 23.81 3.38 -10.98
N VAL A 88 23.24 3.49 -9.80
CA VAL A 88 23.73 4.35 -8.72
C VAL A 88 24.25 3.45 -7.62
N ILE A 89 25.52 3.62 -7.24
CA ILE A 89 26.10 2.95 -6.08
C ILE A 89 26.38 4.03 -5.05
N HIS A 90 25.76 3.89 -3.88
CA HIS A 90 26.14 4.68 -2.71
C HIS A 90 27.27 3.95 -1.99
N GLU A 91 28.34 4.68 -1.66
CA GLU A 91 29.45 4.19 -0.86
C GLU A 91 30.09 5.37 -0.12
N ASP A 92 29.62 5.61 1.12
CA ASP A 92 30.08 6.70 1.99
C ASP A 92 29.97 6.27 3.46
N THR A 93 31.11 6.18 4.14
CA THR A 93 31.18 5.80 5.56
C THR A 93 30.81 6.94 6.51
N ASP A 94 30.89 8.18 6.04
CA ASP A 94 30.57 9.40 6.80
C ASP A 94 29.12 9.87 6.58
N PHE A 95 28.44 9.39 5.53
CA PHE A 95 27.01 9.60 5.29
C PHE A 95 26.29 8.27 5.09
N ARG A 96 25.82 7.69 6.21
CA ARG A 96 25.09 6.42 6.21
C ARG A 96 23.59 6.66 6.11
N PHE A 97 22.91 5.85 5.29
CA PHE A 97 21.46 5.87 5.17
C PHE A 97 20.82 4.85 6.12
N ARG A 98 19.76 5.26 6.81
CA ARG A 98 18.87 4.39 7.57
C ARG A 98 18.02 3.57 6.61
N TYR A 99 18.27 2.29 6.60
CA TYR A 99 17.36 1.28 6.07
C TYR A 99 16.46 0.76 7.20
N ALA A 100 15.30 0.19 6.83
CA ALA A 100 14.30 -0.45 7.71
C ALA A 100 13.01 0.34 8.02
N SER A 101 12.54 1.17 7.10
CA SER A 101 11.18 1.74 7.23
C SER A 101 10.23 1.08 6.24
N GLY A 102 9.04 0.71 6.73
CA GLY A 102 7.94 0.18 5.92
C GLY A 102 6.72 1.09 6.01
N GLY A 103 6.13 1.44 4.86
CA GLY A 103 4.94 2.28 4.82
C GLY A 103 3.84 1.76 3.90
N THR A 104 2.61 2.11 4.25
CA THR A 104 1.42 1.85 3.46
C THR A 104 0.71 3.16 3.15
N LEU A 105 0.55 3.48 1.87
CA LEU A 105 -0.42 4.48 1.43
C LEU A 105 -1.80 3.79 1.26
N PRO A 106 -2.76 4.00 2.17
CA PRO A 106 -4.07 3.37 2.06
C PRO A 106 -4.94 4.18 1.09
N ILE A 107 -5.59 3.48 0.17
CA ILE A 107 -6.62 4.03 -0.72
C ILE A 107 -7.94 3.36 -0.35
N LEU A 108 -8.87 4.13 0.21
CA LEU A 108 -10.19 3.61 0.58
C LEU A 108 -11.14 3.80 -0.58
N LEU A 109 -11.80 2.72 -0.97
CA LEU A 109 -12.88 2.74 -1.95
C LEU A 109 -14.21 2.78 -1.21
N MET A 110 -14.80 3.97 -1.15
CA MET A 110 -16.02 4.28 -0.39
C MET A 110 -17.05 4.86 -1.34
N ASP A 111 -18.26 4.28 -1.37
CA ASP A 111 -19.38 4.75 -2.19
C ASP A 111 -19.04 4.89 -3.69
N GLY A 112 -18.11 4.07 -4.19
CA GLY A 112 -17.66 4.09 -5.59
C GLY A 112 -16.59 5.14 -5.90
N GLN A 113 -16.06 5.85 -4.89
CA GLN A 113 -15.00 6.84 -5.04
C GLN A 113 -13.75 6.42 -4.26
N GLU A 114 -12.57 6.72 -4.82
CA GLU A 114 -11.28 6.45 -4.18
C GLU A 114 -10.76 7.66 -3.40
N PHE A 115 -10.32 7.40 -2.18
CA PHE A 115 -9.71 8.40 -1.31
C PHE A 115 -8.36 7.92 -0.78
N TYR A 116 -7.32 8.74 -0.88
CA TYR A 116 -6.15 8.56 -0.03
C TYR A 116 -6.57 8.78 1.43
N CYS A 117 -6.29 7.80 2.30
CA CYS A 117 -6.52 7.90 3.74
C CYS A 117 -5.22 8.26 4.44
N LEU A 118 -5.15 9.45 5.02
CA LEU A 118 -3.92 10.00 5.58
C LEU A 118 -4.14 10.45 7.02
N PHE A 119 -3.09 10.35 7.83
CA PHE A 119 -3.11 10.68 9.25
C PHE A 119 -2.46 12.04 9.49
N SER A 120 -3.11 12.90 10.27
CA SER A 120 -2.52 14.19 10.64
C SER A 120 -1.35 13.99 11.60
N ARG A 121 -0.23 14.65 11.31
CA ARG A 121 1.00 14.58 12.10
C ARG A 121 1.34 15.92 12.72
N ASP A 122 1.47 15.92 14.05
CA ASP A 122 1.81 17.08 14.88
C ASP A 122 3.30 17.16 15.25
N VAL A 123 4.12 16.22 14.78
CA VAL A 123 5.58 16.21 14.95
C VAL A 123 6.28 16.26 13.60
N LEU A 124 7.55 16.69 13.55
CA LEU A 124 8.27 16.80 12.29
C LEU A 124 8.54 15.44 11.62
N PRO A 125 8.45 15.35 10.28
CA PRO A 125 7.84 16.33 9.37
C PRO A 125 6.32 16.50 9.60
N LEU A 126 5.85 17.75 9.63
CA LEU A 126 4.43 18.10 9.82
C LEU A 126 3.60 17.84 8.57
N GLY A 127 2.32 17.51 8.76
CA GLY A 127 1.34 17.40 7.68
C GLY A 127 0.57 16.09 7.66
N TRP A 128 0.03 15.74 6.50
CA TRP A 128 -0.67 14.49 6.24
C TRP A 128 0.31 13.37 5.89
N ASN A 129 0.27 12.29 6.67
CA ASN A 129 1.19 11.18 6.56
C ASN A 129 0.48 9.88 6.16
N ILE A 130 1.22 9.00 5.50
CA ILE A 130 0.83 7.60 5.31
C ILE A 130 0.99 6.82 6.62
N ALA A 131 0.47 5.59 6.68
CA ALA A 131 0.77 4.68 7.78
C ALA A 131 2.19 4.17 7.62
N ASN A 132 3.11 4.47 8.54
CA ASN A 132 4.49 4.01 8.42
C ASN A 132 5.25 3.96 9.75
N GLY A 133 6.19 3.02 9.81
CA GLY A 133 7.07 2.87 10.96
C GLY A 133 8.31 2.06 10.65
N GLY A 134 9.09 1.83 11.69
CA GLY A 134 10.35 1.10 11.61
C GLY A 134 10.16 -0.40 11.75
N CYS A 135 11.16 -1.16 11.34
CA CYS A 135 11.17 -2.60 11.56
C CYS A 135 11.45 -2.92 13.04
N ASP A 136 10.79 -3.93 13.59
CA ASP A 136 11.01 -4.39 14.98
C ASP A 136 11.76 -5.74 15.06
N SER A 137 12.16 -6.30 13.92
CA SER A 137 12.87 -7.58 13.85
C SER A 137 13.74 -7.73 12.61
N PHE A 138 14.68 -8.67 12.65
CA PHE A 138 15.46 -9.08 11.48
C PHE A 138 14.62 -9.59 10.31
N ALA A 139 13.52 -10.28 10.61
CA ALA A 139 12.59 -10.74 9.58
C ALA A 139 11.97 -9.55 8.82
N GLU A 140 11.62 -8.49 9.54
CA GLU A 140 11.12 -7.24 8.97
C GLU A 140 12.21 -6.48 8.17
N LEU A 141 13.47 -6.50 8.63
CA LEU A 141 14.59 -5.95 7.87
C LEU A 141 14.80 -6.65 6.53
N ILE A 142 14.66 -7.96 6.50
CA ILE A 142 14.84 -8.75 5.28
C ILE A 142 13.60 -8.66 4.41
N ASP A 143 12.41 -8.71 5.00
CA ASP A 143 11.13 -8.65 4.30
C ASP A 143 10.23 -7.54 4.85
N PRO A 144 10.41 -6.28 4.36
CA PRO A 144 9.64 -5.14 4.85
C PRO A 144 8.15 -5.22 4.59
N THR A 145 7.65 -6.18 3.78
CA THR A 145 6.20 -6.39 3.62
C THR A 145 5.51 -6.75 4.93
N ILE A 146 6.26 -7.36 5.86
CA ILE A 146 5.79 -7.67 7.21
C ILE A 146 5.53 -6.35 7.97
N THR A 147 6.49 -5.42 7.98
CA THR A 147 6.33 -4.09 8.58
C THR A 147 5.20 -3.32 7.92
N ILE A 148 5.14 -3.28 6.59
CA ILE A 148 4.11 -2.57 5.81
C ILE A 148 2.69 -2.99 6.25
N GLY A 149 2.44 -4.30 6.33
CA GLY A 149 1.14 -4.82 6.76
C GLY A 149 0.86 -4.57 8.24
N ARG A 150 1.89 -4.64 9.09
CA ARG A 150 1.81 -4.36 10.52
C ARG A 150 1.43 -2.89 10.76
N GLU A 151 2.18 -1.94 10.21
CA GLU A 151 1.96 -0.50 10.36
C GLU A 151 0.58 -0.06 9.84
N LEU A 152 0.09 -0.65 8.73
CA LEU A 152 -1.30 -0.42 8.29
C LEU A 152 -2.31 -0.84 9.37
N SER A 153 -2.09 -2.00 10.00
CA SER A 153 -2.98 -2.58 11.00
C SER A 153 -2.88 -1.89 12.37
N GLU A 154 -1.73 -1.30 12.68
CA GLU A 154 -1.51 -0.46 13.87
C GLU A 154 -2.17 0.91 13.70
N GLU A 155 -1.99 1.57 12.56
CA GLU A 155 -2.47 2.94 12.39
C GLU A 155 -3.94 3.03 11.97
N LEU A 156 -4.43 2.15 11.09
CA LEU A 156 -5.78 2.22 10.54
C LEU A 156 -6.70 1.17 11.14
N ILE A 157 -7.70 1.59 11.92
CA ILE A 157 -8.79 0.73 12.39
C ILE A 157 -10.08 1.14 11.68
N ILE A 158 -10.75 0.18 11.04
CA ILE A 158 -12.01 0.40 10.32
C ILE A 158 -13.10 -0.46 10.94
N ILE A 159 -14.16 0.19 11.43
CA ILE A 159 -15.34 -0.48 11.97
C ILE A 159 -16.53 -0.26 11.04
N ALA A 160 -16.96 -1.32 10.35
CA ALA A 160 -18.19 -1.29 9.59
C ALA A 160 -19.38 -1.45 10.54
N LEU A 161 -20.20 -0.40 10.63
CA LEU A 161 -21.39 -0.37 11.48
C LEU A 161 -22.44 -1.39 11.02
N PHE A 162 -22.54 -1.64 9.71
CA PHE A 162 -23.45 -2.66 9.22
C PHE A 162 -22.88 -4.07 9.47
N GLY A 163 -23.58 -4.81 10.33
CA GLY A 163 -23.17 -6.16 10.74
C GLY A 163 -22.11 -6.18 11.85
N ASN A 164 -21.78 -5.03 12.45
CA ASN A 164 -20.85 -4.89 13.57
C ASN A 164 -19.50 -5.59 13.29
N ARG A 165 -18.83 -5.18 12.21
CA ARG A 165 -17.61 -5.82 11.73
C ARG A 165 -16.38 -4.97 12.01
N ASP A 166 -15.37 -5.59 12.60
CA ASP A 166 -14.02 -5.05 12.78
C ASP A 166 -13.15 -5.54 11.63
N TYR A 167 -12.61 -4.62 10.83
CA TYR A 167 -11.81 -4.98 9.68
C TYR A 167 -10.44 -5.47 10.13
N VAL A 168 -10.04 -6.62 9.59
CA VAL A 168 -8.72 -7.21 9.82
C VAL A 168 -8.03 -7.35 8.47
N TYR A 169 -6.76 -6.95 8.43
CA TYR A 169 -5.95 -6.97 7.22
C TYR A 169 -5.13 -8.26 7.15
N ARG A 170 -4.89 -8.72 5.92
CA ARG A 170 -3.86 -9.72 5.62
C ARG A 170 -2.64 -9.01 5.03
N SER A 171 -1.46 -9.60 5.22
CA SER A 171 -0.22 -9.11 4.58
C SER A 171 -0.32 -9.19 3.06
N ALA A 172 0.62 -8.57 2.36
CA ALA A 172 0.70 -8.65 0.89
C ALA A 172 0.82 -10.09 0.38
N GLU A 173 1.36 -11.00 1.20
CA GLU A 173 1.51 -12.44 0.94
C GLU A 173 0.28 -13.24 1.40
N GLY A 174 -0.79 -12.56 1.84
CA GLY A 174 -2.05 -13.18 2.27
C GLY A 174 -2.01 -13.81 3.67
N ARG A 175 -0.97 -13.56 4.47
CA ARG A 175 -0.86 -14.08 5.84
C ARG A 175 -1.67 -13.25 6.81
N ALA A 176 -2.24 -13.88 7.83
CA ALA A 176 -2.84 -13.15 8.94
C ALA A 176 -1.75 -12.35 9.67
N ILE A 177 -2.08 -11.12 10.05
CA ILE A 177 -1.19 -10.26 10.83
C ILE A 177 -1.76 -10.25 12.25
N GLU A 178 -1.02 -10.81 13.20
CA GLU A 178 -1.43 -10.87 14.60
C GLU A 178 -0.36 -10.26 15.49
N ARG A 179 -0.80 -9.30 16.30
CA ARG A 179 0.03 -8.51 17.21
C ARG A 179 -0.81 -8.10 18.43
N PRO A 180 -0.29 -8.24 19.67
CA PRO A 180 -1.00 -7.80 20.88
C PRO A 180 -1.42 -6.34 20.85
N GLU A 181 -0.63 -5.49 20.20
CA GLU A 181 -0.83 -4.04 20.05
C GLU A 181 -2.19 -3.72 19.42
N PHE A 182 -2.66 -4.56 18.50
CA PHE A 182 -3.94 -4.38 17.80
C PHE A 182 -5.13 -4.47 18.75
N GLU A 183 -5.08 -5.38 19.73
CA GLU A 183 -6.12 -5.54 20.75
C GLU A 183 -6.03 -4.43 21.79
N ILE A 184 -4.82 -4.03 22.18
CA ILE A 184 -4.60 -2.92 23.13
C ILE A 184 -5.22 -1.63 22.57
N ALA A 185 -5.02 -1.32 21.28
CA ALA A 185 -5.61 -0.14 20.65
C ALA A 185 -7.15 -0.18 20.69
N ARG A 186 -7.75 -1.34 20.39
CA ARG A 186 -9.22 -1.55 20.43
C ARG A 186 -9.78 -1.42 21.85
N GLU A 187 -9.07 -1.93 22.86
CA GLU A 187 -9.45 -1.77 24.26
C GLU A 187 -9.40 -0.30 24.71
N GLN A 188 -8.41 0.47 24.26
CA GLN A 188 -8.38 1.90 24.54
C GLN A 188 -9.54 2.62 23.84
N TRP A 189 -9.85 2.26 22.59
CA TRP A 189 -11.02 2.81 21.89
C TRP A 189 -12.35 2.50 22.59
N ASN A 190 -12.53 1.30 23.17
CA ASN A 190 -13.71 0.97 23.98
C ASN A 190 -14.00 2.01 25.07
N SER A 191 -12.95 2.57 25.69
CA SER A 191 -13.12 3.57 26.75
C SER A 191 -13.73 4.89 26.26
N PHE A 192 -13.61 5.19 24.96
CA PHE A 192 -14.18 6.39 24.34
C PHE A 192 -15.58 6.16 23.76
N PHE A 193 -15.94 4.92 23.44
CA PHE A 193 -17.25 4.57 22.87
C PHE A 193 -18.15 3.91 23.92
N GLY A 194 -18.85 4.71 24.72
CA GLY A 194 -19.67 4.20 25.85
C GLY A 194 -20.83 3.26 25.51
N ARG A 195 -21.12 2.97 24.24
CA ARG A 195 -22.16 2.02 23.80
C ARG A 195 -21.65 0.90 22.88
N MET A 196 -20.40 0.95 22.44
CA MET A 196 -19.84 -0.02 21.49
C MET A 196 -18.79 -0.85 22.20
N ASP A 197 -18.95 -2.17 22.18
CA ASP A 197 -17.92 -3.11 22.67
C ASP A 197 -17.17 -3.71 21.48
N PHE A 198 -15.98 -3.19 21.23
CA PHE A 198 -15.08 -3.60 20.16
C PHE A 198 -14.74 -5.09 20.23
N ARG A 199 -14.74 -5.70 21.44
CA ARG A 199 -14.47 -7.14 21.62
C ARG A 199 -15.62 -8.02 21.13
N SER A 200 -16.82 -7.46 21.02
CA SER A 200 -18.01 -8.15 20.52
C SER A 200 -18.15 -8.06 19.00
N LEU A 201 -17.33 -7.24 18.35
CA LEU A 201 -17.35 -7.06 16.91
C LEU A 201 -16.88 -8.33 16.21
N LYS A 202 -17.52 -8.64 15.09
CA LYS A 202 -17.13 -9.77 14.26
C LYS A 202 -15.90 -9.36 13.47
N ARG A 203 -14.77 -10.04 13.68
CA ARG A 203 -13.60 -9.87 12.82
C ARG A 203 -13.97 -10.23 11.39
N PHE A 204 -13.73 -9.30 10.48
CA PHE A 204 -14.00 -9.43 9.07
C PHE A 204 -12.71 -9.18 8.32
N GLU A 205 -12.18 -10.23 7.71
CA GLU A 205 -10.99 -10.11 6.88
C GLU A 205 -11.37 -9.38 5.59
N VAL A 206 -10.83 -8.17 5.43
CA VAL A 206 -11.09 -7.35 4.25
C VAL A 206 -10.16 -7.77 3.11
N ASP A 207 -10.71 -7.84 1.90
CA ASP A 207 -9.97 -8.16 0.67
C ASP A 207 -9.13 -6.95 0.23
N VAL A 208 -8.00 -6.74 0.91
CA VAL A 208 -7.03 -5.68 0.58
C VAL A 208 -6.38 -6.00 -0.75
N ASP A 209 -6.48 -5.06 -1.67
CA ASP A 209 -5.70 -5.05 -2.89
C ASP A 209 -4.34 -4.38 -2.65
N TRP A 210 -3.32 -5.21 -2.47
CA TRP A 210 -1.95 -4.75 -2.33
C TRP A 210 -1.35 -4.47 -3.72
N ILE A 211 -1.13 -3.20 -4.02
CA ILE A 211 -0.49 -2.78 -5.27
C ILE A 211 1.02 -2.87 -5.12
N ASP A 212 1.61 -3.75 -5.93
CA ASP A 212 3.04 -3.80 -6.15
C ASP A 212 3.53 -2.58 -6.91
N GLY A 213 4.61 -1.97 -6.43
CA GLY A 213 5.27 -0.87 -7.13
C GLY A 213 6.14 -1.35 -8.30
N PRO A 214 6.71 -0.38 -9.06
CA PRO A 214 7.57 -0.69 -10.20
C PRO A 214 8.99 -1.11 -9.78
N ASP A 215 9.33 -1.03 -8.48
CA ASP A 215 10.67 -1.33 -7.98
C ASP A 215 10.73 -2.73 -7.36
N ARG A 216 11.95 -3.22 -7.16
CA ARG A 216 12.25 -4.43 -6.41
C ARG A 216 13.29 -4.18 -5.34
N LEU A 217 13.07 -4.78 -4.17
CA LEU A 217 14.05 -4.86 -3.10
C LEU A 217 14.76 -6.22 -3.15
N CYS A 218 16.09 -6.20 -3.00
CA CYS A 218 16.92 -7.36 -2.74
C CYS A 218 17.73 -7.09 -1.46
N ALA A 219 17.27 -7.61 -0.33
CA ALA A 219 17.92 -7.46 0.96
C ALA A 219 18.64 -8.75 1.37
N THR A 220 19.87 -8.63 1.87
CA THR A 220 20.68 -9.75 2.35
C THR A 220 21.32 -9.41 3.69
N LEU A 221 21.09 -10.26 4.70
CA LEU A 221 21.85 -10.27 5.94
C LEU A 221 23.03 -11.23 5.76
N VAL A 222 24.24 -10.76 6.05
CA VAL A 222 25.46 -11.56 6.01
C VAL A 222 26.06 -11.75 7.40
N SER A 223 26.75 -12.86 7.59
CA SER A 223 27.59 -13.11 8.77
C SER A 223 28.82 -12.17 8.79
N ALA A 224 29.52 -12.12 9.92
CA ALA A 224 30.78 -11.38 10.04
C ALA A 224 31.84 -11.80 9.00
N ASP A 225 31.81 -13.05 8.54
CA ASP A 225 32.72 -13.59 7.52
C ASP A 225 32.21 -13.38 6.08
N GLY A 226 31.08 -12.69 5.89
CA GLY A 226 30.52 -12.34 4.58
C GLY A 226 29.66 -13.41 3.92
N PHE A 227 29.32 -14.50 4.62
CA PHE A 227 28.39 -15.51 4.11
C PHE A 227 26.93 -15.07 4.30
N PRO A 228 26.06 -15.23 3.29
CA PRO A 228 24.64 -14.88 3.39
C PRO A 228 23.93 -15.78 4.41
N LEU A 229 23.25 -15.15 5.36
CA LEU A 229 22.44 -15.79 6.41
C LEU A 229 20.97 -15.80 6.03
N LEU A 230 20.43 -14.64 5.61
CA LEU A 230 19.06 -14.48 5.16
C LEU A 230 19.03 -13.63 3.89
N THR A 231 18.16 -13.98 2.96
CA THR A 231 17.98 -13.23 1.72
C THR A 231 16.50 -13.12 1.39
N ASN A 232 16.07 -11.91 1.04
CA ASN A 232 14.71 -11.66 0.59
C ASN A 232 14.48 -12.26 -0.81
N PRO A 233 13.35 -12.95 -1.05
CA PRO A 233 12.90 -13.26 -2.39
C PRO A 233 12.39 -11.98 -3.08
N ARG A 234 13.28 -11.27 -3.79
CA ARG A 234 13.03 -10.05 -4.60
C ARG A 234 11.61 -9.47 -4.53
N THR A 235 11.32 -8.75 -3.45
CA THR A 235 10.01 -8.15 -3.17
C THR A 235 9.71 -6.99 -4.11
N ARG A 236 8.51 -6.93 -4.68
CA ARG A 236 8.04 -5.74 -5.43
C ARG A 236 7.50 -4.68 -4.49
N CYS A 237 7.86 -3.42 -4.72
CA CYS A 237 7.55 -2.31 -3.82
C CYS A 237 7.73 -0.96 -4.51
N PHE A 238 7.44 0.11 -3.77
CA PHE A 238 7.91 1.45 -4.05
C PHE A 238 9.13 1.71 -3.16
N VAL A 239 10.28 1.96 -3.77
CA VAL A 239 11.49 2.38 -3.06
C VAL A 239 11.54 3.90 -3.02
N ASN A 240 11.66 4.45 -1.81
CA ASN A 240 11.82 5.87 -1.58
C ASN A 240 13.13 6.12 -0.83
N ILE A 241 13.98 6.99 -1.37
CA ILE A 241 15.25 7.37 -0.73
C ILE A 241 15.25 8.87 -0.54
N THR A 242 15.21 9.30 0.73
CA THR A 242 15.14 10.71 1.12
C THR A 242 16.41 11.08 1.88
N ALA A 243 17.32 11.81 1.23
CA ALA A 243 18.62 12.14 1.81
C ALA A 243 18.52 13.18 2.93
N SER A 244 17.52 14.08 2.87
CA SER A 244 17.23 15.02 3.97
C SER A 244 16.78 14.33 5.28
N ASP A 245 16.26 13.10 5.20
CA ASP A 245 15.98 12.22 6.34
C ASP A 245 16.93 11.01 6.39
N PHE A 246 17.98 11.04 5.55
CA PHE A 246 18.93 9.95 5.36
C PHE A 246 18.26 8.57 5.38
N SER A 247 17.07 8.44 4.79
CA SER A 247 16.20 7.27 4.91
C SER A 247 16.06 6.54 3.59
N ILE A 248 15.98 5.21 3.68
CA ILE A 248 15.58 4.28 2.64
C ILE A 248 14.31 3.59 3.15
N GLU A 249 13.21 3.86 2.47
CA GLU A 249 11.87 3.42 2.84
C GLU A 249 11.32 2.51 1.73
N VAL A 250 10.62 1.47 2.16
CA VAL A 250 10.04 0.46 1.28
C VAL A 250 8.54 0.49 1.52
N ASP A 251 7.79 0.89 0.52
CA ASP A 251 6.37 1.16 0.66
C ASP A 251 5.51 0.31 -0.28
N LYS A 252 4.25 0.11 0.11
CA LYS A 252 3.19 -0.40 -0.77
C LYS A 252 1.95 0.47 -0.68
N ILE A 253 1.02 0.22 -1.59
CA ILE A 253 -0.31 0.83 -1.56
C ILE A 253 -1.30 -0.26 -1.22
N ALA A 254 -2.21 0.04 -0.29
CA ALA A 254 -3.29 -0.86 0.10
C ALA A 254 -4.62 -0.25 -0.34
N ARG A 255 -5.23 -0.83 -1.37
CA ARG A 255 -6.59 -0.49 -1.79
C ARG A 255 -7.59 -1.31 -0.99
N ILE A 256 -8.48 -0.64 -0.28
CA ILE A 256 -9.34 -1.25 0.73
C ILE A 256 -10.80 -0.88 0.42
N PRO A 257 -11.67 -1.85 0.14
CA PRO A 257 -13.10 -1.59 0.01
C PRO A 257 -13.72 -1.30 1.38
N VAL A 258 -14.39 -0.16 1.52
CA VAL A 258 -14.94 0.31 2.81
C VAL A 258 -16.41 0.71 2.64
N GLU A 259 -17.21 0.39 3.65
CA GLU A 259 -18.63 0.78 3.69
C GLU A 259 -18.77 2.27 3.99
N GLY A 260 -19.67 2.97 3.30
CA GLY A 260 -19.79 4.43 3.39
C GLY A 260 -20.08 4.99 4.79
N ASN A 261 -20.62 4.17 5.71
CA ASN A 261 -20.89 4.55 7.10
C ASN A 261 -19.88 3.95 8.11
N ALA A 262 -18.71 3.48 7.66
CA ALA A 262 -17.69 2.95 8.54
C ALA A 262 -17.09 4.04 9.45
N LEU A 263 -16.68 3.63 10.66
CA LEU A 263 -15.84 4.46 11.53
C LEU A 263 -14.38 4.28 11.12
N LEU A 264 -13.66 5.40 11.00
CA LEU A 264 -12.22 5.42 10.77
C LEU A 264 -11.52 5.91 12.03
N LEU A 265 -10.63 5.09 12.56
CA LEU A 265 -9.96 5.30 13.85
C LEU A 265 -8.45 5.17 13.68
N ASP A 266 -7.73 6.07 14.33
CA ASP A 266 -6.27 5.98 14.45
C ASP A 266 -5.91 5.02 15.58
N GLY A 267 -5.20 3.94 15.26
CA GLY A 267 -4.77 2.93 16.20
C GLY A 267 -3.40 3.18 16.85
N GLU A 268 -2.67 4.24 16.43
CA GLU A 268 -1.29 4.48 16.89
C GLU A 268 -1.23 4.75 18.40
N ILE A 269 -0.29 4.10 19.08
CA ILE A 269 -0.11 4.21 20.54
C ILE A 269 1.23 4.89 20.83
N SER A 270 1.20 5.92 21.68
CA SER A 270 2.40 6.59 22.19
C SER A 270 2.32 6.75 23.70
N ASN A 271 3.40 6.43 24.41
CA ASN A 271 3.43 6.44 25.88
C ASN A 271 2.26 5.64 26.50
N HIS A 272 2.00 4.44 25.95
CA HIS A 272 0.88 3.56 26.32
C HIS A 272 -0.52 4.14 26.15
N LYS A 273 -0.67 5.24 25.39
CA LYS A 273 -1.95 5.90 25.16
C LYS A 273 -2.22 6.09 23.68
N ILE A 274 -3.47 5.92 23.27
CA ILE A 274 -3.91 6.12 21.89
C ILE A 274 -3.72 7.57 21.45
N LEU A 275 -3.06 7.75 20.29
CA LEU A 275 -2.89 9.05 19.68
C LEU A 275 -4.20 9.58 19.13
N GLY A 276 -5.07 8.78 18.50
CA GLY A 276 -6.36 9.26 18.02
C GLY A 276 -6.24 10.47 17.08
N ARG A 277 -5.28 10.43 16.16
CA ARG A 277 -5.01 11.45 15.14
C ARG A 277 -6.24 11.69 14.26
N PRO A 278 -6.49 12.93 13.82
CA PRO A 278 -7.43 13.20 12.75
C PRO A 278 -7.04 12.42 11.48
N ILE A 279 -8.03 11.79 10.85
CA ILE A 279 -7.87 11.05 9.60
C ILE A 279 -8.53 11.86 8.49
N GLY A 280 -7.78 12.16 7.44
CA GLY A 280 -8.27 12.85 6.26
C GLY A 280 -8.43 11.89 5.10
N LEU A 281 -9.60 11.91 4.45
CA LEU A 281 -9.85 11.27 3.17
C LEU A 281 -9.74 12.31 2.06
N PHE A 282 -8.84 12.07 1.11
CA PHE A 282 -8.55 12.96 0.01
C PHE A 282 -8.89 12.28 -1.30
N GLU A 283 -9.82 12.82 -2.06
CA GLU A 283 -10.20 12.27 -3.36
C GLU A 283 -8.96 12.13 -4.23
N VAL A 284 -8.72 10.92 -4.74
CA VAL A 284 -7.47 10.57 -5.42
C VAL A 284 -7.18 11.48 -6.60
N ASN A 285 -8.12 11.65 -7.54
CA ASN A 285 -7.90 12.42 -8.75
C ASN A 285 -7.68 13.91 -8.47
N LYS A 286 -8.56 14.51 -7.66
CA LYS A 286 -8.44 15.90 -7.23
C LYS A 286 -7.10 16.15 -6.54
N THR A 287 -6.65 15.24 -5.69
CA THR A 287 -5.37 15.36 -4.98
C THR A 287 -4.19 15.23 -5.91
N ASN A 288 -4.25 14.30 -6.87
CA ASN A 288 -3.22 14.14 -7.89
C ASN A 288 -3.06 15.43 -8.70
N ASP A 289 -4.15 16.02 -9.19
CA ASP A 289 -4.13 17.27 -9.95
C ASP A 289 -3.51 18.43 -9.16
N LYS A 290 -3.90 18.57 -7.89
CA LYS A 290 -3.34 19.57 -6.98
C LYS A 290 -1.85 19.38 -6.72
N LEU A 291 -1.41 18.13 -6.49
CA LEU A 291 -0.01 17.82 -6.23
C LEU A 291 0.87 18.07 -7.46
N LEU A 292 0.35 17.82 -8.66
CA LEU A 292 1.03 18.06 -9.94
C LEU A 292 1.04 19.55 -10.32
N SER A 293 0.04 20.33 -9.92
CA SER A 293 0.01 21.79 -10.13
C SER A 293 0.95 22.56 -9.20
N GLY A 294 1.51 21.89 -8.18
CA GLY A 294 2.44 22.48 -7.22
C GLY A 294 1.75 23.09 -5.99
N GLU A 295 0.47 22.77 -5.74
CA GLU A 295 -0.22 23.17 -4.52
C GLU A 295 0.47 22.59 -3.28
N THR A 296 0.55 23.39 -2.21
CA THR A 296 1.28 23.01 -0.99
C THR A 296 0.36 22.68 0.18
N GLU A 297 -0.85 23.24 0.20
CA GLU A 297 -1.83 23.02 1.25
C GLU A 297 -2.93 22.06 0.78
N PHE A 298 -3.23 21.04 1.57
CA PHE A 298 -4.20 20.00 1.23
C PHE A 298 -5.25 19.90 2.33
N TYR A 299 -6.51 19.94 1.90
CA TYR A 299 -7.69 19.83 2.74
C TYR A 299 -8.40 18.52 2.41
N PRO A 300 -8.76 17.70 3.41
CA PRO A 300 -9.45 16.45 3.15
C PRO A 300 -10.86 16.73 2.65
N ASP A 301 -11.31 15.93 1.69
CA ASP A 301 -12.69 15.93 1.21
C ASP A 301 -13.64 15.31 2.23
N ARG A 302 -13.15 14.40 3.09
CA ARG A 302 -13.87 13.96 4.30
C ARG A 302 -12.91 13.91 5.49
N LEU A 303 -13.27 14.54 6.60
CA LEU A 303 -12.47 14.55 7.82
C LEU A 303 -13.11 13.62 8.87
N TYR A 304 -12.31 12.76 9.49
CA TYR A 304 -12.71 11.90 10.58
C TYR A 304 -11.92 12.25 11.84
N PHE A 305 -12.62 12.33 12.97
CA PHE A 305 -12.01 12.48 14.28
C PHE A 305 -12.78 11.65 15.31
N PHE A 306 -12.05 10.80 16.04
CA PHE A 306 -12.64 9.85 17.00
C PHE A 306 -13.77 9.04 16.36
N GLY A 307 -13.53 8.52 15.15
CA GLY A 307 -14.44 7.64 14.41
C GLY A 307 -15.52 8.37 13.64
N ASN A 308 -15.82 9.62 13.97
CA ASN A 308 -16.98 10.33 13.43
C ASN A 308 -16.58 11.31 12.31
N PRO A 309 -17.38 11.40 11.24
CA PRO A 309 -17.20 12.44 10.23
C PRO A 309 -17.36 13.82 10.87
N GLN A 310 -16.51 14.75 10.44
CA GLN A 310 -16.47 16.15 10.86
C GLN A 310 -16.90 17.04 9.69
N PRO A 311 -17.31 18.30 9.95
CA PRO A 311 -17.58 19.24 8.88
C PRO A 311 -16.38 19.43 7.95
N GLU A 312 -16.64 19.58 6.65
CA GLU A 312 -15.66 19.54 5.55
C GLU A 312 -15.12 20.94 5.21
N ASP A 313 -14.78 21.74 6.21
CA ASP A 313 -14.23 23.10 6.03
C ASP A 313 -12.93 23.33 6.82
N LYS A 314 -12.19 24.38 6.41
CA LYS A 314 -10.88 24.72 6.99
C LYS A 314 -10.97 25.03 8.48
N ASP A 315 -12.02 25.72 8.92
CA ASP A 315 -12.20 26.10 10.32
C ASP A 315 -12.51 24.87 11.17
N ALA A 316 -13.25 23.90 10.64
CA ALA A 316 -13.52 22.62 11.29
C ALA A 316 -12.23 21.83 11.51
N LEU A 317 -11.34 21.73 10.51
CA LEU A 317 -10.05 21.06 10.66
C LEU A 317 -9.16 21.76 11.70
N LEU A 318 -9.04 23.09 11.63
CA LEU A 318 -8.30 23.88 12.63
C LEU A 318 -8.87 23.68 14.04
N ASN A 319 -10.19 23.63 14.17
CA ASN A 319 -10.88 23.38 15.42
C ASN A 319 -10.57 21.97 15.96
N VAL A 320 -10.64 20.95 15.11
CA VAL A 320 -10.29 19.56 15.47
C VAL A 320 -8.84 19.48 15.94
N VAL A 321 -7.89 20.03 15.20
CA VAL A 321 -6.45 19.94 15.55
C VAL A 321 -6.15 20.75 16.82
N PHE A 322 -6.46 22.04 16.83
CA PHE A 322 -5.96 22.96 17.86
C PHE A 322 -6.86 23.05 19.10
N LYS A 323 -8.18 22.81 18.98
CA LYS A 323 -9.10 22.94 20.12
C LYS A 323 -9.53 21.60 20.71
N GLN A 324 -9.32 20.49 20.00
CA GLN A 324 -9.74 19.17 20.48
C GLN A 324 -8.56 18.19 20.62
N HIS A 325 -7.89 17.86 19.51
CA HIS A 325 -6.88 16.82 19.46
C HIS A 325 -5.65 17.18 20.29
N LEU A 326 -5.04 18.34 20.05
CA LEU A 326 -3.80 18.70 20.74
C LEU A 326 -3.97 18.98 22.24
N PRO A 327 -5.01 19.69 22.70
CA PRO A 327 -5.29 19.81 24.13
C PRO A 327 -5.48 18.44 24.82
N ARG A 328 -6.09 17.47 24.13
CA ARG A 328 -6.22 16.09 24.64
C ARG A 328 -4.85 15.41 24.77
N LEU A 329 -3.97 15.53 23.77
CA LEU A 329 -2.61 14.98 23.84
C LEU A 329 -1.80 15.59 25.00
N ILE A 330 -1.94 16.90 25.23
CA ILE A 330 -1.29 17.60 26.35
C ILE A 330 -1.84 17.09 27.69
N LYS A 331 -3.17 17.04 27.84
CA LYS A 331 -3.83 16.51 29.06
C LYS A 331 -3.45 15.05 29.33
N ALA A 332 -3.24 14.27 28.28
CA ALA A 332 -2.78 12.88 28.37
C ALA A 332 -1.29 12.75 28.71
N GLY A 333 -0.51 13.83 28.71
CA GLY A 333 0.94 13.79 28.93
C GLY A 333 1.74 13.24 27.74
N ILE A 334 1.12 13.14 26.57
CA ILE A 334 1.76 12.68 25.32
C ILE A 334 2.54 13.83 24.67
N ARG A 335 2.06 15.07 24.84
CA ARG A 335 2.73 16.31 24.43
C ARG A 335 2.88 17.22 25.63
N ASN A 336 3.87 18.11 25.58
CA ASN A 336 4.05 19.15 26.60
C ASN A 336 3.27 20.42 26.25
N GLU A 337 3.06 21.30 27.24
CA GLU A 337 2.29 22.54 27.07
C GLU A 337 2.90 23.51 26.04
N LYS A 338 4.23 23.45 25.81
CA LYS A 338 4.93 24.29 24.82
C LYS A 338 4.67 23.83 23.38
N HIS A 339 4.11 22.63 23.18
CA HIS A 339 3.88 22.09 21.85
C HIS A 339 2.72 22.80 21.12
N LEU A 340 1.69 23.25 21.85
CA LEU A 340 0.58 24.03 21.27
C LEU A 340 1.04 25.35 20.62
N PRO A 341 1.72 26.26 21.34
CA PRO A 341 2.17 27.51 20.73
C PRO A 341 3.15 27.25 19.57
N TRP A 342 4.04 26.26 19.69
CA TRP A 342 4.93 25.87 18.60
C TRP A 342 4.16 25.39 17.35
N LEU A 343 3.15 24.53 17.51
CA LEU A 343 2.37 24.05 16.37
C LEU A 343 1.51 25.17 15.75
N GLN A 344 1.02 26.11 16.57
CA GLN A 344 0.29 27.29 16.09
C GLN A 344 1.16 28.21 15.23
N GLU A 345 2.46 28.34 15.53
CA GLU A 345 3.42 29.06 14.68
C GLU A 345 3.66 28.35 13.34
N GLN A 346 3.38 27.04 13.26
CA GLN A 346 3.52 26.21 12.06
C GLN A 346 2.16 25.91 11.39
N ASN A 347 1.11 26.68 11.69
CA ASN A 347 -0.29 26.33 11.36
C ASN A 347 -0.59 26.13 9.86
N THR A 348 0.23 26.60 8.94
CA THR A 348 0.08 26.34 7.50
C THR A 348 0.67 24.99 7.12
N ARG A 349 1.77 24.58 7.76
CA ARG A 349 2.50 23.34 7.44
C ARG A 349 1.76 22.08 7.85
N ILE A 350 0.83 22.17 8.80
CA ILE A 350 -0.02 21.03 9.20
C ILE A 350 -0.96 20.57 8.08
N PHE A 351 -1.16 21.40 7.05
CA PHE A 351 -1.96 21.06 5.87
C PHE A 351 -1.12 20.49 4.72
N ASN A 352 0.21 20.49 4.84
CA ASN A 352 1.06 19.98 3.78
C ASN A 352 0.97 18.46 3.72
N MET A 353 1.33 17.89 2.58
CA MET A 353 1.69 16.47 2.53
C MET A 353 3.07 16.29 3.18
N CYS A 354 3.22 15.27 4.03
CA CYS A 354 4.54 14.88 4.48
C CYS A 354 5.42 14.52 3.26
N PRO A 355 6.75 14.72 3.31
CA PRO A 355 7.63 14.47 2.16
C PRO A 355 7.46 13.07 1.57
N ILE A 356 7.39 12.04 2.43
CA ILE A 356 7.16 10.66 1.99
C ILE A 356 5.80 10.48 1.32
N THR A 357 4.72 11.04 1.89
CA THR A 357 3.38 11.00 1.30
C THR A 357 3.35 11.61 -0.11
N ALA A 358 3.90 12.81 -0.25
CA ALA A 358 3.96 13.50 -1.54
C ALA A 358 4.78 12.71 -2.57
N ARG A 359 5.91 12.13 -2.15
CA ARG A 359 6.76 11.29 -3.01
C ARG A 359 6.03 10.02 -3.43
N MET A 360 5.37 9.34 -2.49
CA MET A 360 4.61 8.13 -2.74
C MET A 360 3.46 8.35 -3.73
N ILE A 361 2.69 9.43 -3.55
CA ILE A 361 1.61 9.78 -4.49
C ILE A 361 2.18 10.08 -5.89
N ARG A 362 3.27 10.86 -6.01
CA ARG A 362 3.91 11.12 -7.32
C ARG A 362 4.41 9.85 -7.99
N ARG A 363 5.03 8.96 -7.21
CA ARG A 363 5.50 7.64 -7.68
C ARG A 363 4.33 6.79 -8.15
N TYR A 364 3.20 6.81 -7.44
CA TYR A 364 1.99 6.10 -7.84
C TYR A 364 1.40 6.65 -9.13
N ILE A 365 1.27 7.98 -9.27
CA ILE A 365 0.81 8.62 -10.52
C ILE A 365 1.70 8.21 -11.69
N GLY A 366 3.02 8.36 -11.55
CA GLY A 366 3.97 7.99 -12.59
C GLY A 366 3.93 6.51 -12.96
N PHE A 367 3.71 5.65 -11.96
CA PHE A 367 3.50 4.22 -12.16
C PHE A 367 2.20 3.94 -12.94
N LYS A 368 1.07 4.54 -12.56
CA LYS A 368 -0.20 4.39 -13.33
C LYS A 368 -0.02 4.84 -14.78
N ASP A 369 0.65 5.96 -15.00
CA ASP A 369 0.97 6.48 -16.34
C ASP A 369 1.83 5.51 -17.15
N ASP A 370 2.84 4.89 -16.52
CA ASP A 370 3.70 3.92 -17.19
C ASP A 370 2.96 2.64 -17.55
N VAL A 371 2.14 2.15 -16.61
CA VAL A 371 1.29 0.99 -16.89
C VAL A 371 0.32 1.31 -18.02
N LEU A 372 -0.33 2.48 -18.01
CA LEU A 372 -1.20 2.99 -19.08
C LEU A 372 -0.51 3.01 -20.44
N ARG A 373 0.73 3.54 -20.51
CA ARG A 373 1.49 3.62 -21.77
C ARG A 373 1.98 2.26 -22.26
N ALA A 374 2.25 1.34 -21.34
CA ALA A 374 2.67 -0.02 -21.66
C ALA A 374 1.50 -0.91 -22.11
N GLN A 375 0.25 -0.45 -21.98
CA GLN A 375 -0.90 -1.24 -22.39
C GLN A 375 -0.96 -1.43 -23.90
N PRO A 376 -1.42 -2.60 -24.38
CA PRO A 376 -1.71 -2.80 -25.79
C PRO A 376 -2.73 -1.78 -26.28
N THR A 377 -2.45 -1.10 -27.39
CA THR A 377 -3.39 -0.16 -28.02
C THR A 377 -4.66 -0.85 -28.52
N THR A 378 -4.63 -2.18 -28.69
CA THR A 378 -5.77 -3.03 -29.01
C THR A 378 -5.62 -4.39 -28.33
N PHE A 379 -6.68 -4.88 -27.69
CA PHE A 379 -6.82 -6.27 -27.25
C PHE A 379 -8.25 -6.74 -27.46
N THR A 380 -8.44 -8.05 -27.63
CA THR A 380 -9.76 -8.66 -27.84
C THR A 380 -10.39 -9.20 -26.55
N LEU A 381 -9.57 -9.51 -25.54
CA LEU A 381 -9.99 -10.15 -24.30
C LEU A 381 -9.38 -9.47 -23.08
N PHE A 382 -10.22 -9.06 -22.12
CA PHE A 382 -9.78 -8.69 -20.79
C PHE A 382 -9.89 -9.91 -19.86
N ILE A 383 -8.88 -10.19 -19.03
CA ILE A 383 -8.90 -11.32 -18.09
C ILE A 383 -8.96 -10.82 -16.65
N SER A 384 -10.09 -11.09 -15.99
CA SER A 384 -10.35 -10.85 -14.57
C SER A 384 -10.11 -12.13 -13.78
N HIS A 385 -9.34 -12.05 -12.68
CA HIS A 385 -9.01 -13.18 -11.82
C HIS A 385 -8.65 -12.71 -10.41
N SER A 386 -8.68 -13.62 -9.43
CA SER A 386 -7.99 -13.39 -8.15
C SER A 386 -6.48 -13.52 -8.35
N SER A 387 -5.69 -12.68 -7.69
CA SER A 387 -4.23 -12.81 -7.71
C SER A 387 -3.75 -14.18 -7.19
N LYS A 388 -4.54 -14.84 -6.34
CA LYS A 388 -4.30 -16.22 -5.86
C LYS A 388 -4.41 -17.28 -6.96
N ASP A 389 -5.05 -16.96 -8.08
CA ASP A 389 -5.24 -17.86 -9.22
C ASP A 389 -4.21 -17.60 -10.34
N SER A 390 -3.18 -16.77 -10.06
CA SER A 390 -2.18 -16.33 -11.04
C SER A 390 -1.49 -17.47 -11.78
N ALA A 391 -1.18 -18.59 -11.12
CA ALA A 391 -0.48 -19.72 -11.76
C ALA A 391 -1.27 -20.32 -12.94
N PHE A 392 -2.59 -20.43 -12.78
CA PHE A 392 -3.47 -20.85 -13.87
C PHE A 392 -3.55 -19.79 -14.97
N VAL A 393 -3.70 -18.52 -14.57
CA VAL A 393 -3.83 -17.40 -15.52
C VAL A 393 -2.55 -17.20 -16.34
N ASP A 394 -1.38 -17.40 -15.75
CA ASP A 394 -0.09 -17.40 -16.46
C ASP A 394 -0.09 -18.45 -17.58
N LYS A 395 -0.50 -19.70 -17.26
CA LYS A 395 -0.61 -20.78 -18.24
C LYS A 395 -1.62 -20.42 -19.34
N LEU A 396 -2.75 -19.81 -18.98
CA LEU A 396 -3.78 -19.37 -19.91
C LEU A 396 -3.29 -18.25 -20.84
N CYS A 397 -2.66 -17.21 -20.32
CA CYS A 397 -2.08 -16.11 -21.09
C CYS A 397 -1.06 -16.63 -22.12
N LEU A 398 -0.16 -17.53 -21.72
CA LEU A 398 0.79 -18.15 -22.63
C LEU A 398 0.09 -18.91 -23.76
N SER A 399 -0.98 -19.64 -23.45
CA SER A 399 -1.73 -20.44 -24.42
C SER A 399 -2.56 -19.58 -25.38
N LEU A 400 -3.24 -18.54 -24.87
CA LEU A 400 -3.95 -17.55 -25.68
C LEU A 400 -3.00 -16.80 -26.63
N GLY A 401 -1.81 -16.43 -26.14
CA GLY A 401 -0.78 -15.79 -26.94
C GLY A 401 -0.29 -16.68 -28.08
N LYS A 402 -0.05 -17.98 -27.83
CA LYS A 402 0.31 -18.96 -28.88
C LYS A 402 -0.76 -19.11 -29.95
N ALA A 403 -2.02 -18.94 -29.58
CA ALA A 403 -3.16 -19.00 -30.50
C ALA A 403 -3.46 -17.65 -31.20
N GLY A 404 -2.63 -16.63 -30.98
CA GLY A 404 -2.79 -15.31 -31.63
C GLY A 404 -3.91 -14.45 -31.05
N ILE A 405 -4.46 -14.80 -29.88
CA ILE A 405 -5.48 -13.99 -29.20
C ILE A 405 -4.80 -12.87 -28.42
N THR A 406 -5.02 -11.63 -28.84
CA THR A 406 -4.58 -10.45 -28.11
C THR A 406 -5.42 -10.30 -26.86
N HIS A 407 -4.76 -10.36 -25.71
CA HIS A 407 -5.42 -10.29 -24.42
C HIS A 407 -4.69 -9.30 -23.53
N PHE A 408 -5.45 -8.74 -22.59
CA PHE A 408 -4.94 -7.93 -21.52
C PHE A 408 -5.35 -8.59 -20.21
N ARG A 409 -4.33 -9.08 -19.49
CA ARG A 409 -4.47 -9.43 -18.09
C ARG A 409 -4.28 -8.14 -17.31
N SER A 410 -5.25 -7.77 -16.47
CA SER A 410 -5.02 -6.65 -15.56
C SER A 410 -3.78 -6.96 -14.71
N PRO A 411 -2.75 -6.11 -14.68
CA PRO A 411 -1.74 -6.18 -13.65
C PRO A 411 -2.43 -6.24 -12.28
N ASP A 412 -1.90 -7.02 -11.34
CA ASP A 412 -2.45 -7.06 -9.97
C ASP A 412 -2.57 -5.65 -9.36
N SER A 413 -1.76 -4.72 -9.86
CA SER A 413 -1.71 -3.31 -9.52
C SER A 413 -2.79 -2.41 -10.14
N MET A 414 -3.71 -2.94 -10.95
CA MET A 414 -4.85 -2.22 -11.53
C MET A 414 -6.12 -3.06 -11.32
N LYS A 415 -7.13 -2.49 -10.65
CA LYS A 415 -8.40 -3.15 -10.31
C LYS A 415 -9.60 -2.19 -10.46
N PRO A 416 -10.81 -2.71 -10.72
CA PRO A 416 -12.02 -1.94 -10.97
C PRO A 416 -12.26 -0.86 -9.92
N GLY A 417 -12.53 0.37 -10.37
CA GLY A 417 -12.49 1.60 -9.56
C GLY A 417 -11.31 2.51 -9.92
N ASP A 418 -10.28 1.96 -10.59
CA ASP A 418 -9.32 2.78 -11.30
C ASP A 418 -10.00 3.41 -12.53
N ASP A 419 -10.03 4.74 -12.62
CA ASP A 419 -10.42 5.47 -13.84
C ASP A 419 -9.71 4.93 -15.08
N VAL A 420 -8.50 4.37 -14.89
CA VAL A 420 -7.71 3.70 -15.92
C VAL A 420 -8.42 2.48 -16.49
N LEU A 421 -8.96 1.59 -15.65
CA LEU A 421 -9.64 0.39 -16.13
C LEU A 421 -10.98 0.74 -16.74
N GLU A 422 -11.73 1.66 -16.14
CA GLU A 422 -12.98 2.14 -16.75
C GLU A 422 -12.70 2.84 -18.09
N THR A 423 -11.65 3.67 -18.17
CA THR A 423 -11.17 4.29 -19.41
C THR A 423 -10.71 3.24 -20.41
N LEU A 424 -10.02 2.18 -19.99
CA LEU A 424 -9.57 1.11 -20.87
C LEU A 424 -10.73 0.25 -21.41
N PHE A 425 -11.66 -0.14 -20.53
CA PHE A 425 -12.91 -0.84 -20.87
C PHE A 425 -13.82 0.00 -21.79
N ARG A 426 -13.78 1.34 -21.65
CA ARG A 426 -14.52 2.28 -22.51
C ARG A 426 -13.77 2.63 -23.80
N ALA A 427 -12.44 2.75 -23.77
CA ALA A 427 -11.61 3.20 -24.89
C ALA A 427 -11.30 2.09 -25.90
N ILE A 428 -11.36 0.82 -25.49
CA ILE A 428 -11.15 -0.30 -26.40
C ILE A 428 -12.53 -0.82 -26.81
N GLY A 429 -12.80 -0.70 -28.12
CA GLY A 429 -14.13 -0.57 -28.71
C GLY A 429 -15.11 -1.75 -28.59
N GLU A 430 -16.00 -1.85 -29.58
CA GLU A 430 -17.21 -2.68 -29.54
C GLU A 430 -16.96 -4.20 -29.49
N SER A 431 -15.72 -4.68 -29.65
CA SER A 431 -15.39 -6.10 -29.86
C SER A 431 -14.94 -6.86 -28.61
N ASN A 432 -14.72 -6.17 -27.48
CA ASN A 432 -14.02 -6.76 -26.35
C ASN A 432 -14.92 -7.64 -25.48
N LYS A 433 -14.38 -8.78 -25.03
CA LYS A 433 -14.99 -9.68 -24.04
C LYS A 433 -14.25 -9.59 -22.70
N LEU A 434 -14.96 -9.79 -21.60
CA LEU A 434 -14.42 -9.98 -20.26
C LEU A 434 -14.38 -11.48 -19.95
N LEU A 435 -13.21 -12.09 -19.94
CA LEU A 435 -13.00 -13.42 -19.37
C LEU A 435 -12.93 -13.28 -17.85
N VAL A 436 -13.83 -13.93 -17.11
CA VAL A 436 -13.74 -14.02 -15.65
C VAL A 436 -13.31 -15.41 -15.23
N VAL A 437 -12.23 -15.51 -14.46
CA VAL A 437 -11.76 -16.75 -13.84
C VAL A 437 -12.48 -16.92 -12.51
N VAL A 438 -13.31 -17.95 -12.43
CA VAL A 438 -14.22 -18.24 -11.33
C VAL A 438 -13.63 -19.35 -10.47
N SER A 439 -13.36 -19.02 -9.22
CA SER A 439 -12.81 -19.90 -8.19
C SER A 439 -13.41 -19.54 -6.82
N GLU A 440 -13.10 -20.31 -5.78
CA GLU A 440 -13.34 -19.93 -4.39
C GLU A 440 -12.71 -18.56 -4.07
N ASN A 441 -11.46 -18.35 -4.50
CA ASN A 441 -10.73 -17.11 -4.27
C ASN A 441 -11.38 -15.91 -4.97
N SER A 442 -11.79 -16.07 -6.23
CA SER A 442 -12.37 -14.96 -7.00
C SER A 442 -13.82 -14.69 -6.60
N LEU A 443 -14.56 -15.72 -6.16
CA LEU A 443 -15.91 -15.55 -5.62
C LEU A 443 -15.92 -14.79 -4.28
N ASP A 444 -14.85 -14.91 -3.49
CA ASP A 444 -14.62 -14.15 -2.27
C ASP A 444 -14.14 -12.71 -2.55
N SER A 445 -13.58 -12.47 -3.74
CA SER A 445 -12.97 -11.18 -4.06
C SER A 445 -14.01 -10.10 -4.33
N TRP A 446 -13.89 -8.99 -3.59
CA TRP A 446 -14.72 -7.81 -3.80
C TRP A 446 -14.47 -7.20 -5.18
N TRP A 447 -13.21 -7.23 -5.63
CA TRP A 447 -12.75 -6.66 -6.90
C TRP A 447 -13.32 -7.40 -8.10
N VAL A 448 -13.18 -8.73 -8.15
CA VAL A 448 -13.73 -9.56 -9.25
C VAL A 448 -15.24 -9.38 -9.35
N ARG A 449 -15.94 -9.33 -8.21
CA ARG A 449 -17.39 -9.07 -8.18
C ARG A 449 -17.76 -7.74 -8.85
N ASN A 450 -16.99 -6.67 -8.60
CA ASN A 450 -17.26 -5.37 -9.19
C ASN A 450 -16.99 -5.35 -10.70
N GLU A 451 -15.91 -5.97 -11.16
CA GLU A 451 -15.64 -6.20 -12.60
C GLU A 451 -16.80 -6.90 -13.30
N VAL A 452 -17.35 -7.96 -12.68
CA VAL A 452 -18.50 -8.69 -13.21
C VAL A 452 -19.75 -7.82 -13.25
N ASN A 453 -20.03 -7.06 -12.19
CA ASN A 453 -21.19 -6.15 -12.15
C ASN A 453 -21.10 -5.08 -13.24
N GLU A 454 -19.92 -4.51 -13.46
CA GLU A 454 -19.69 -3.51 -14.50
C GLU A 454 -19.86 -4.10 -15.90
N ALA A 455 -19.33 -5.30 -16.14
CA ALA A 455 -19.56 -5.99 -17.41
C ALA A 455 -21.05 -6.27 -17.65
N VAL A 456 -21.80 -6.72 -16.64
CA VAL A 456 -23.24 -6.95 -16.74
C VAL A 456 -24.00 -5.65 -17.06
N ARG A 457 -23.60 -4.52 -16.46
CA ARG A 457 -24.13 -3.19 -16.80
C ARG A 457 -23.89 -2.86 -18.27
N LEU A 458 -22.66 -3.02 -18.75
CA LEU A 458 -22.28 -2.76 -20.13
C LEU A 458 -23.00 -3.69 -21.13
N GLU A 459 -23.25 -4.95 -20.77
CA GLU A 459 -24.03 -5.88 -21.60
C GLU A 459 -25.48 -5.38 -21.77
N ALA A 460 -26.09 -4.87 -20.70
CA ALA A 460 -27.43 -4.30 -20.75
C ALA A 460 -27.48 -3.02 -21.61
N GLU A 461 -26.48 -2.15 -21.48
CA GLU A 461 -26.36 -0.92 -22.27
C GLU A 461 -26.12 -1.22 -23.76
N ARG A 462 -25.21 -2.15 -24.07
CA ARG A 462 -24.76 -2.46 -25.44
C ARG A 462 -25.57 -3.56 -26.12
N LYS A 463 -26.47 -4.25 -25.40
CA LYS A 463 -27.27 -5.39 -25.87
C LYS A 463 -26.44 -6.49 -26.54
N ARG A 464 -25.24 -6.75 -26.02
CA ARG A 464 -24.34 -7.82 -26.50
C ARG A 464 -23.76 -8.59 -25.32
N ALA A 465 -23.39 -9.86 -25.53
CA ALA A 465 -22.64 -10.61 -24.56
C ALA A 465 -21.19 -10.10 -24.50
N ILE A 466 -20.71 -9.84 -23.28
CA ILE A 466 -19.36 -9.37 -22.97
C ILE A 466 -18.69 -10.37 -22.04
N LEU A 467 -19.40 -10.88 -21.03
CA LEU A 467 -18.85 -11.72 -19.99
C LEU A 467 -18.75 -13.19 -20.43
N VAL A 468 -17.54 -13.75 -20.36
CA VAL A 468 -17.19 -15.14 -20.63
C VAL A 468 -16.66 -15.76 -19.33
N PRO A 469 -17.46 -16.54 -18.59
CA PRO A 469 -16.99 -17.16 -17.37
C PRO A 469 -16.28 -18.49 -17.63
N ILE A 470 -15.13 -18.68 -16.99
CA ILE A 470 -14.45 -19.98 -16.87
C ILE A 470 -14.32 -20.36 -15.41
N ARG A 471 -14.50 -21.63 -15.06
CA ARG A 471 -14.31 -22.13 -13.69
C ARG A 471 -13.02 -22.93 -13.58
N ILE A 472 -12.29 -22.76 -12.48
CA ILE A 472 -11.08 -23.56 -12.18
C ILE A 472 -11.26 -24.47 -10.97
N ASP A 473 -12.44 -24.46 -10.35
CA ASP A 473 -12.85 -25.37 -9.29
C ASP A 473 -14.37 -25.63 -9.35
N GLU A 474 -14.88 -26.35 -8.34
CA GLU A 474 -16.30 -26.68 -8.17
C GLU A 474 -17.07 -25.66 -7.32
N TYR A 475 -16.41 -24.60 -6.82
CA TYR A 475 -16.99 -23.72 -5.80
C TYR A 475 -18.13 -22.87 -6.35
N LEU A 476 -18.11 -22.53 -7.63
CA LEU A 476 -19.19 -21.79 -8.31
C LEU A 476 -20.58 -22.37 -8.04
N PHE A 477 -20.72 -23.69 -8.17
CA PHE A 477 -22.02 -24.36 -8.04
C PHE A 477 -22.39 -24.67 -6.58
N ARG A 478 -21.44 -24.56 -5.66
CA ARG A 478 -21.66 -24.73 -4.22
C ARG A 478 -21.97 -23.41 -3.51
N SER A 479 -21.54 -22.30 -4.10
CA SER A 479 -21.71 -20.97 -3.52
C SER A 479 -23.17 -20.54 -3.46
N THR A 480 -23.56 -19.95 -2.32
CA THR A 480 -24.89 -19.37 -2.12
C THR A 480 -24.96 -17.89 -2.51
N ARG A 481 -23.85 -17.30 -2.97
CA ARG A 481 -23.76 -15.88 -3.32
C ARG A 481 -24.61 -15.54 -4.54
N ALA A 482 -25.28 -14.39 -4.50
CA ALA A 482 -26.17 -13.95 -5.57
C ALA A 482 -25.44 -13.84 -6.93
N TRP A 483 -24.22 -13.31 -6.93
CA TRP A 483 -23.45 -13.13 -8.16
C TRP A 483 -22.85 -14.44 -8.70
N ALA A 484 -22.62 -15.44 -7.84
CA ALA A 484 -22.28 -16.80 -8.28
C ALA A 484 -23.43 -17.41 -9.09
N ARG A 485 -24.69 -17.19 -8.68
CA ARG A 485 -25.87 -17.61 -9.45
C ARG A 485 -26.01 -16.88 -10.78
N LEU A 486 -25.69 -15.58 -10.81
CA LEU A 486 -25.67 -14.78 -12.04
C LEU A 486 -24.63 -15.29 -13.05
N ILE A 487 -23.47 -15.74 -12.56
CA ILE A 487 -22.44 -16.37 -13.41
C ILE A 487 -22.89 -17.77 -13.83
N GLY A 488 -23.38 -18.58 -12.89
CA GLY A 488 -23.78 -19.97 -13.13
C GLY A 488 -24.99 -20.13 -14.06
N SER A 489 -25.75 -19.05 -14.32
CA SER A 489 -26.82 -19.05 -15.34
C SER A 489 -26.29 -18.87 -16.77
N ARG A 490 -24.99 -18.62 -16.96
CA ARG A 490 -24.34 -18.46 -18.26
C ARG A 490 -23.68 -19.76 -18.71
N GLN A 491 -23.22 -19.80 -19.95
CA GLN A 491 -22.33 -20.86 -20.41
C GLN A 491 -20.96 -20.71 -19.74
N VAL A 492 -20.69 -21.54 -18.72
CA VAL A 492 -19.42 -21.56 -17.99
C VAL A 492 -18.52 -22.64 -18.57
N LEU A 493 -17.31 -22.27 -18.96
CA LEU A 493 -16.30 -23.21 -19.47
C LEU A 493 -15.52 -23.84 -18.31
N ASP A 494 -15.23 -25.13 -18.41
CA ASP A 494 -14.64 -25.91 -17.34
C ASP A 494 -13.13 -26.09 -17.51
N PHE A 495 -12.36 -25.45 -16.62
CA PHE A 495 -10.92 -25.58 -16.47
C PHE A 495 -10.53 -26.19 -15.12
N SER A 496 -11.44 -26.86 -14.41
CA SER A 496 -11.17 -27.42 -13.07
C SER A 496 -10.01 -28.44 -13.01
N ASN A 497 -9.67 -29.05 -14.15
CA ASN A 497 -8.58 -30.01 -14.29
C ASN A 497 -7.44 -29.45 -15.15
N TRP A 498 -7.18 -28.15 -15.06
CA TRP A 498 -6.20 -27.44 -15.91
C TRP A 498 -4.76 -27.95 -15.78
N GLU A 499 -4.42 -28.69 -14.73
CA GLU A 499 -3.11 -29.34 -14.59
C GLU A 499 -2.92 -30.52 -15.56
N ASP A 500 -4.00 -31.20 -15.94
CA ASP A 500 -3.98 -32.24 -16.97
C ASP A 500 -3.91 -31.60 -18.36
N CYS A 501 -2.84 -31.85 -19.10
CA CYS A 501 -2.61 -31.26 -20.42
C CYS A 501 -3.73 -31.57 -21.42
N CYS A 502 -4.26 -32.80 -21.45
CA CYS A 502 -5.28 -33.19 -22.41
C CYS A 502 -6.64 -32.56 -22.10
N LEU A 503 -6.99 -32.43 -20.82
CA LEU A 503 -8.23 -31.76 -20.41
C LEU A 503 -8.13 -30.24 -20.59
N TYR A 504 -6.97 -29.66 -20.28
CA TYR A 504 -6.67 -28.25 -20.51
C TYR A 504 -6.81 -27.87 -21.99
N ASP A 505 -6.21 -28.64 -22.90
CA ASP A 505 -6.26 -28.35 -24.34
C ASP A 505 -7.69 -28.43 -24.90
N LYS A 506 -8.50 -29.38 -24.41
CA LYS A 506 -9.93 -29.47 -24.76
C LYS A 506 -10.71 -28.24 -24.28
N ALA A 507 -10.50 -27.83 -23.03
CA ALA A 507 -11.14 -26.65 -22.47
C ALA A 507 -10.71 -25.36 -23.20
N LEU A 508 -9.43 -25.26 -23.56
CA LEU A 508 -8.88 -24.15 -24.34
C LEU A 508 -9.54 -24.06 -25.73
N GLN A 509 -9.75 -25.19 -26.40
CA GLN A 509 -10.45 -25.21 -27.69
C GLN A 509 -11.89 -24.69 -27.58
N LEU A 510 -12.62 -25.08 -26.52
CA LEU A 510 -13.97 -24.56 -26.27
C LEU A 510 -13.97 -23.05 -26.00
N LEU A 511 -12.94 -22.55 -25.29
CA LEU A 511 -12.75 -21.12 -25.09
C LEU A 511 -12.50 -20.40 -26.42
N HIS A 512 -11.67 -20.95 -27.30
CA HIS A 512 -11.44 -20.39 -28.64
C HIS A 512 -12.74 -20.23 -29.42
N ASP A 513 -13.62 -21.23 -29.37
CA ASP A 513 -14.89 -21.20 -30.08
C ASP A 513 -15.84 -20.13 -29.49
N ALA A 514 -15.90 -20.02 -28.16
CA ALA A 514 -16.72 -19.02 -27.46
C ALA A 514 -16.26 -17.57 -27.65
N LEU A 515 -14.97 -17.36 -27.94
CA LEU A 515 -14.41 -16.04 -28.22
C LEU A 515 -14.67 -15.56 -29.66
N ARG A 516 -15.01 -16.46 -30.59
CA ARG A 516 -15.29 -16.13 -32.00
C ARG A 516 -16.73 -15.73 -32.29
N THR A 517 -17.68 -16.15 -31.44
CA THR A 517 -19.09 -15.76 -31.46
C THR A 517 -19.31 -14.45 -30.74
#